data_AF-A0A3C2E1M0-F1
#
_entry.id   AF-A0A3C2E1M0-F1
#
_cell.length_a   1.000
_cell.length_b   1.000
_cell.length_c   1.000
_cell.angle_alpha   90.00
_cell.angle_beta   90.00
_cell.angle_gamma   90.00
#
_symmetry.space_group_name_H-M   'P 1'
#
loop_
_entity.id
_entity.type
_entity.pdbx_description
1 polymer ?
#
loop_
_entity_poly.entity_id
_entity_poly.type
_entity_poly.pdbx_seq_one_letter_code
_entity_poly.pdbx_strand_id
1 'polypeptide(L)'
;EETARALFEATGLDFNALTAAASQPGFEPVPMDGAVMNAAFDTRIDRLESRNVAGVVTGTQHPDEYVLYMAHWDHLGGENGADGSDGIYNGAVDNGTGTAAIMEIAEMMANDRPQRSVLFVAVTLEESGLLGSAYFGENPLVPLNQIVAGVNMDGMMPMGPTSDVVVVGYGASEIEDVLADVAALQDRVVVPDPT
;
A
#
# COMPACT_ATOMS: atom_id res chain seq x y z
N GLU A 1 0.10 -21.61 13.23
CA GLU A 1 0.65 -22.91 12.79
C GLU A 1 -0.08 -24.10 13.41
N GLU A 2 -0.34 -24.11 14.72
CA GLU A 2 -1.06 -25.20 15.41
C GLU A 2 -2.40 -25.57 14.75
N THR A 3 -3.27 -24.58 14.50
CA THR A 3 -4.55 -24.80 13.81
C THR A 3 -4.38 -25.40 12.41
N ALA A 4 -3.34 -24.99 11.68
CA ALA A 4 -3.07 -25.51 10.34
C ALA A 4 -2.67 -26.99 10.42
N ARG A 5 -1.80 -27.38 11.36
CA ARG A 5 -1.42 -28.77 11.58
C ARG A 5 -2.63 -29.65 11.93
N ALA A 6 -3.50 -29.18 12.81
CA ALA A 6 -4.72 -29.90 13.19
C ALA A 6 -5.67 -30.10 11.99
N LEU A 7 -5.79 -29.11 11.10
CA LEU A 7 -6.60 -29.22 9.89
C LEU A 7 -6.03 -30.24 8.90
N PHE A 8 -4.71 -30.24 8.69
CA PHE A 8 -4.04 -31.22 7.83
C PHE A 8 -4.23 -32.64 8.38
N GLU A 9 -4.01 -32.83 9.68
CA GLU A 9 -4.23 -34.13 10.32
C GLU A 9 -5.69 -34.61 10.20
N ALA A 10 -6.66 -33.72 10.44
CA ALA A 10 -8.09 -34.03 10.32
C ALA A 10 -8.52 -34.42 8.90
N THR A 11 -7.74 -34.04 7.89
CA THR A 11 -7.98 -34.35 6.47
C THR A 11 -7.07 -35.47 5.95
N GLY A 12 -6.29 -36.11 6.84
CA GLY A 12 -5.39 -37.20 6.50
C GLY A 12 -4.12 -36.76 5.76
N LEU A 13 -3.80 -35.47 5.81
CA LEU A 13 -2.63 -34.87 5.19
C LEU A 13 -1.49 -34.65 6.19
N ASP A 14 -0.25 -34.74 5.72
CA ASP A 14 0.94 -34.40 6.51
C ASP A 14 1.36 -32.96 6.23
N PHE A 15 1.20 -32.10 7.25
CA PHE A 15 1.58 -30.69 7.18
C PHE A 15 3.05 -30.50 6.81
N ASN A 16 3.98 -31.21 7.45
CA ASN A 16 5.41 -31.01 7.20
C ASN A 16 5.80 -31.47 5.79
N ALA A 17 5.27 -32.62 5.36
CA ALA A 17 5.55 -33.15 4.04
C ALA A 17 5.02 -32.21 2.93
N LEU A 18 3.81 -31.69 3.09
CA LEU A 18 3.21 -30.78 2.10
C LEU A 18 3.82 -29.38 2.15
N THR A 19 4.20 -28.85 3.30
CA THR A 19 4.98 -27.60 3.38
C THR A 19 6.34 -27.74 2.69
N ALA A 20 7.03 -28.87 2.91
CA ALA A 20 8.32 -29.14 2.25
C ALA A 20 8.15 -29.29 0.73
N ALA A 21 7.10 -29.98 0.28
CA ALA A 21 6.78 -30.13 -1.14
C ALA A 21 6.40 -28.79 -1.79
N ALA A 22 5.58 -27.97 -1.12
CA ALA A 22 5.19 -26.64 -1.57
C ALA A 22 6.35 -25.66 -1.69
N SER A 23 7.46 -25.92 -0.99
CA SER A 23 8.69 -25.13 -1.08
C SER A 23 9.52 -25.47 -2.33
N GLN A 24 9.05 -26.39 -3.19
CA GLN A 24 9.72 -26.79 -4.43
C GLN A 24 8.89 -26.41 -5.66
N PRO A 25 9.53 -26.06 -6.80
CA PRO A 25 8.82 -25.80 -8.04
C PRO A 25 7.98 -27.00 -8.51
N GLY A 26 6.79 -26.73 -9.04
CA GLY A 26 5.90 -27.76 -9.58
C GLY A 26 4.99 -28.45 -8.56
N PHE A 27 4.89 -27.91 -7.34
CA PHE A 27 3.86 -28.33 -6.40
C PHE A 27 2.46 -28.06 -6.97
N GLU A 28 1.60 -29.07 -6.93
CA GLU A 28 0.18 -28.93 -7.25
C GLU A 28 -0.64 -28.93 -5.95
N PRO A 29 -1.68 -28.08 -5.84
CA PRO A 29 -2.56 -28.06 -4.66
C PRO A 29 -3.18 -29.43 -4.40
N VAL A 30 -3.10 -29.90 -3.15
CA VAL A 30 -3.69 -31.17 -2.71
C VAL A 30 -5.07 -30.92 -2.11
N PRO A 31 -6.14 -31.55 -2.63
CA PRO A 31 -7.48 -31.43 -2.03
C PRO A 31 -7.52 -31.91 -0.58
N MET A 32 -8.19 -31.15 0.28
CA MET A 32 -8.46 -31.51 1.68
C MET A 32 -9.82 -32.22 1.77
N ASP A 33 -9.89 -33.46 1.28
CA ASP A 33 -11.14 -34.21 1.23
C ASP A 33 -11.77 -34.37 2.63
N GLY A 34 -13.06 -34.06 2.72
CA GLY A 34 -13.81 -34.13 3.98
C GLY A 34 -13.65 -32.93 4.91
N ALA A 35 -12.83 -31.93 4.56
CA ALA A 35 -12.80 -30.67 5.29
C ALA A 35 -14.15 -29.94 5.15
N VAL A 36 -14.74 -29.55 6.28
CA VAL A 36 -15.95 -28.73 6.31
C VAL A 36 -15.68 -27.50 7.17
N MET A 37 -15.79 -26.32 6.57
CA MET A 37 -15.75 -25.06 7.28
C MET A 37 -17.17 -24.62 7.63
N ASN A 38 -17.45 -24.48 8.92
CA ASN A 38 -18.64 -23.79 9.41
C ASN A 38 -18.18 -22.45 10.00
N ALA A 39 -18.67 -21.35 9.45
CA ALA A 39 -18.36 -20.01 9.93
C ALA A 39 -19.66 -19.26 10.24
N ALA A 40 -19.66 -18.56 11.37
CA ALA A 40 -20.69 -17.61 11.75
C ALA A 40 -20.03 -16.26 11.99
N PHE A 41 -20.67 -15.18 11.54
CA PHE A 41 -20.17 -13.82 11.68
C PHE A 41 -21.20 -12.99 12.42
N ASP A 42 -20.80 -12.43 13.56
CA ASP A 42 -21.57 -11.43 14.29
C ASP A 42 -21.05 -10.05 13.90
N THR A 43 -21.76 -9.36 13.02
CA THR A 43 -21.33 -8.05 12.53
C THR A 43 -21.95 -6.92 13.35
N ARG A 44 -21.11 -5.96 13.74
CA ARG A 44 -21.53 -4.65 14.25
C ARG A 44 -21.09 -3.57 13.26
N ILE A 45 -21.96 -2.60 13.02
CA ILE A 45 -21.66 -1.44 12.19
C ILE A 45 -21.56 -0.22 13.10
N ASP A 46 -20.39 0.39 13.14
CA ASP A 46 -20.16 1.68 13.79
C ASP A 46 -19.93 2.76 12.73
N ARG A 47 -20.30 4.01 13.06
CA ARG A 47 -20.07 5.18 12.20
C ARG A 47 -19.02 6.07 12.82
N LEU A 48 -17.99 6.36 12.06
CA LEU A 48 -16.86 7.19 12.47
C LEU A 48 -16.64 8.26 11.40
N GLU A 49 -16.02 9.37 11.81
CA GLU A 49 -15.58 10.43 10.89
C GLU A 49 -14.06 10.44 10.85
N SER A 50 -13.51 10.53 9.63
CA SER A 50 -12.09 10.75 9.39
C SER A 50 -11.89 11.77 8.27
N ARG A 51 -10.67 12.25 8.07
CA ARG A 51 -10.36 13.35 7.13
C ARG A 51 -9.20 13.00 6.23
N ASN A 52 -9.37 13.22 4.94
CA ASN A 52 -8.23 13.46 4.06
C ASN A 52 -7.58 14.80 4.43
N VAL A 53 -6.26 14.86 4.39
CA VAL A 53 -5.49 16.08 4.61
C VAL A 53 -4.72 16.37 3.33
N ALA A 54 -4.78 17.61 2.84
CA ALA A 54 -4.13 17.98 1.60
C ALA A 54 -3.36 19.29 1.72
N GLY A 55 -2.28 19.39 0.95
CA GLY A 55 -1.44 20.58 0.83
C GLY A 55 -0.97 20.76 -0.61
N VAL A 56 -0.71 22.01 -1.01
CA VAL A 56 -0.23 22.34 -2.34
C VAL A 56 1.03 23.18 -2.26
N VAL A 57 2.06 22.74 -2.99
CA VAL A 57 3.20 23.59 -3.36
C VAL A 57 2.94 24.13 -4.76
N THR A 58 2.72 25.44 -4.88
CA THR A 58 2.42 26.05 -6.18
C THR A 58 3.66 26.04 -7.08
N GLY A 59 3.49 25.61 -8.33
CA GLY A 59 4.55 25.61 -9.34
C GLY A 59 5.01 27.02 -9.74
N THR A 60 6.22 27.12 -10.28
CA THR A 60 6.80 28.40 -10.73
C THR A 60 6.44 28.76 -12.17
N GLN A 61 6.13 27.78 -13.02
CA GLN A 61 5.87 27.98 -14.46
C GLN A 61 4.50 27.47 -14.90
N HIS A 62 4.07 26.33 -14.33
CA HIS A 62 2.82 25.65 -14.64
C HIS A 62 1.98 25.49 -13.36
N PRO A 63 1.47 26.59 -12.77
CA PRO A 63 0.77 26.54 -11.49
C PRO A 63 -0.56 25.76 -11.55
N ASP A 64 -1.13 25.58 -12.74
CA ASP A 64 -2.41 24.89 -12.97
C ASP A 64 -2.23 23.43 -13.42
N GLU A 65 -1.00 22.91 -13.45
CA GLU A 65 -0.68 21.49 -13.69
C GLU A 65 -0.15 20.88 -12.39
N TYR A 66 -0.72 19.76 -11.97
CA TYR A 66 -0.44 19.14 -10.67
C TYR A 66 0.19 17.75 -10.82
N VAL A 67 1.29 17.53 -10.11
CA VAL A 67 1.76 16.17 -9.78
C VAL A 67 1.18 15.80 -8.42
N LEU A 68 0.48 14.67 -8.34
CA LEU A 68 -0.13 14.16 -7.12
C LEU A 68 0.83 13.21 -6.40
N TYR A 69 1.09 13.49 -5.13
CA TYR A 69 1.68 12.52 -4.19
C TYR A 69 0.62 12.13 -3.17
N MET A 70 0.40 10.83 -3.02
CA MET A 70 -0.61 10.27 -2.12
C MET A 70 0.02 9.22 -1.19
N ALA A 71 -0.46 9.17 0.04
CA ALA A 71 -0.24 8.07 0.98
C ALA A 71 -1.45 8.02 1.92
N HIS A 72 -1.75 6.87 2.52
CA HIS A 72 -2.75 6.85 3.59
C HIS A 72 -2.10 7.04 4.96
N TRP A 73 -2.77 7.76 5.85
CA TRP A 73 -2.25 8.06 7.19
C TRP A 73 -2.94 7.26 8.29
N ASP A 74 -4.07 6.61 7.99
CA ASP A 74 -4.73 5.71 8.93
C ASP A 74 -4.05 4.33 8.97
N HIS A 75 -4.40 3.56 9.99
CA HIS A 75 -4.10 2.14 10.08
C HIS A 75 -5.20 1.45 10.89
N LEU A 76 -5.06 0.14 11.14
CA LEU A 76 -6.05 -0.71 11.82
C LEU A 76 -6.34 -0.31 13.28
N GLY A 77 -5.54 0.57 13.88
CA GLY A 77 -5.75 1.04 15.25
C GLY A 77 -5.25 0.02 16.26
N GLY A 78 -6.15 -0.75 16.87
CA GLY A 78 -5.74 -1.76 17.84
C GLY A 78 -6.81 -2.80 18.15
N GLU A 79 -6.36 -4.00 18.49
CA GLU A 79 -7.19 -5.02 19.13
C GLU A 79 -7.20 -4.81 20.64
N ASN A 80 -8.26 -5.27 21.31
CA ASN A 80 -8.23 -5.39 22.78
C ASN A 80 -7.22 -6.47 23.16
N GLY A 81 -5.95 -6.07 23.30
CA GLY A 81 -4.83 -6.78 23.90
C GLY A 81 -4.80 -8.29 23.67
N ALA A 82 -4.08 -8.75 22.65
CA ALA A 82 -3.47 -10.08 22.73
C ALA A 82 -2.49 -10.06 23.92
N ASP A 83 -2.62 -11.04 24.81
CA ASP A 83 -1.97 -11.12 26.13
C ASP A 83 -0.52 -10.60 26.14
N GLY A 84 -0.31 -9.45 26.79
CA GLY A 84 1.02 -8.87 27.04
C GLY A 84 1.48 -7.75 26.08
N SER A 85 0.72 -7.44 25.03
CA SER A 85 0.94 -6.26 24.16
C SER A 85 0.06 -5.08 24.56
N ASP A 86 0.40 -3.86 24.12
CA ASP A 86 -0.48 -2.68 24.25
C ASP A 86 -1.68 -2.72 23.29
N GLY A 87 -1.74 -3.73 22.42
CA GLY A 87 -2.81 -3.97 21.46
C GLY A 87 -2.81 -3.05 20.26
N ILE A 88 -1.77 -2.22 20.06
CA ILE A 88 -1.74 -1.20 19.00
C ILE A 88 -1.07 -1.75 17.74
N TYR A 89 -1.78 -1.66 16.62
CA TYR A 89 -1.21 -1.77 15.28
C TYR A 89 -0.58 -0.43 14.91
N ASN A 90 0.74 -0.37 15.03
CA ASN A 90 1.47 0.90 14.93
C ASN A 90 1.64 1.42 13.49
N GLY A 91 1.53 0.56 12.48
CA GLY A 91 1.51 1.00 11.08
C GLY A 91 2.78 1.67 10.60
N ALA A 92 3.93 1.27 11.16
CA ALA A 92 5.19 1.91 10.83
C ALA A 92 5.50 1.81 9.33
N VAL A 93 5.35 0.61 8.75
CA VAL A 93 5.49 0.38 7.31
C VAL A 93 4.21 0.78 6.57
N ASP A 94 3.08 0.35 7.11
CA ASP A 94 1.74 0.48 6.53
C ASP A 94 0.87 1.42 7.39
N ASN A 95 0.81 2.73 7.11
CA ASN A 95 1.58 3.42 6.07
C ASN A 95 2.28 4.68 6.58
N GLY A 96 2.89 4.55 7.77
CA GLY A 96 3.77 5.56 8.35
C GLY A 96 4.94 5.92 7.44
N THR A 97 5.50 4.95 6.71
CA THR A 97 6.60 5.19 5.77
C THR A 97 6.17 6.03 4.56
N GLY A 98 5.02 5.74 3.94
CA GLY A 98 4.50 6.55 2.83
C GLY A 98 4.07 7.94 3.27
N THR A 99 3.41 8.04 4.43
CA THR A 99 3.04 9.34 5.02
C THR A 99 4.29 10.19 5.31
N ALA A 100 5.34 9.60 5.89
CA ALA A 100 6.61 10.29 6.10
C ALA A 100 7.25 10.73 4.77
N ALA A 101 7.26 9.86 3.77
CA ALA A 101 7.85 10.16 2.46
C ALA A 101 7.18 11.36 1.78
N ILE A 102 5.84 11.44 1.76
CA ILE A 102 5.15 12.59 1.15
C ILE A 102 5.39 13.90 1.94
N MET A 103 5.57 13.83 3.26
CA MET A 103 5.90 15.02 4.07
C MET A 103 7.32 15.52 3.78
N GLU A 104 8.30 14.63 3.71
CA GLU A 104 9.70 14.99 3.40
C GLU A 104 9.84 15.57 1.98
N ILE A 105 9.12 14.99 1.01
CA ILE A 105 9.08 15.52 -0.36
C ILE A 105 8.43 16.92 -0.37
N ALA A 106 7.36 17.12 0.40
CA ALA A 106 6.70 18.43 0.51
C ALA A 106 7.62 19.48 1.13
N GLU A 107 8.37 19.15 2.18
CA GLU A 107 9.36 20.06 2.78
C GLU A 107 10.46 20.44 1.79
N MET A 108 11.00 19.48 1.06
CA MET A 108 12.01 19.74 0.04
C MET A 108 11.46 20.66 -1.06
N MET A 109 10.27 20.37 -1.59
CA MET A 109 9.66 21.17 -2.67
C MET A 109 9.14 22.54 -2.22
N ALA A 110 8.84 22.71 -0.94
CA ALA A 110 8.51 24.03 -0.39
C ALA A 110 9.73 24.97 -0.41
N ASN A 111 10.93 24.42 -0.24
CA ASN A 111 12.20 25.16 -0.29
C ASN A 111 12.73 25.31 -1.72
N ASP A 112 12.66 24.25 -2.54
CA ASP A 112 13.04 24.26 -3.95
C ASP A 112 11.81 24.04 -4.83
N ARG A 113 11.17 25.16 -5.22
CA ARG A 113 9.84 25.10 -5.86
C ARG A 113 9.91 24.50 -7.26
N PRO A 114 9.13 23.44 -7.54
CA PRO A 114 9.08 22.81 -8.86
C PRO A 114 8.42 23.72 -9.91
N GLN A 115 8.57 23.35 -11.19
CA GLN A 115 7.94 24.07 -12.29
C GLN A 115 6.41 23.89 -12.30
N ARG A 116 5.93 22.67 -12.05
CA ARG A 116 4.51 22.33 -11.87
C ARG A 116 4.09 22.44 -10.42
N SER A 117 2.80 22.63 -10.17
CA SER A 117 2.27 22.50 -8.82
C SER A 117 2.36 21.05 -8.36
N VAL A 118 2.47 20.86 -7.05
CA VAL A 118 2.48 19.52 -6.43
C VAL A 118 1.40 19.47 -5.37
N LEU A 119 0.48 18.52 -5.55
CA LEU A 119 -0.63 18.26 -4.65
C LEU A 119 -0.27 17.06 -3.78
N PHE A 120 -0.15 17.27 -2.49
CA PHE A 120 0.06 16.21 -1.50
C PHE A 120 -1.28 15.88 -0.85
N VAL A 121 -1.66 14.61 -0.83
CA VAL A 121 -2.91 14.15 -0.21
C VAL A 121 -2.61 12.95 0.70
N ALA A 122 -2.69 13.18 2.01
CA ALA A 122 -2.75 12.13 3.00
C ALA A 122 -4.21 11.66 3.11
N VAL A 123 -4.54 10.51 2.49
CA VAL A 123 -5.88 9.93 2.53
C VAL A 123 -6.09 9.11 3.81
N THR A 124 -7.34 8.82 4.14
CA THR A 124 -7.71 8.02 5.31
C THR A 124 -8.62 6.86 4.91
N LEU A 125 -8.88 5.94 5.83
CA LEU A 125 -9.78 4.80 5.66
C LEU A 125 -9.38 3.91 4.47
N GLU A 126 -8.08 3.77 4.22
CA GLU A 126 -7.54 2.82 3.24
C GLU A 126 -7.86 1.40 3.70
N GLU A 127 -7.53 1.12 4.96
CA GLU A 127 -7.70 -0.19 5.63
C GLU A 127 -9.16 -0.59 5.80
N SER A 128 -10.07 0.38 5.64
CA SER A 128 -11.52 0.18 5.66
C SER A 128 -12.12 0.08 4.26
N GLY A 129 -11.29 -0.12 3.23
CA GLY A 129 -11.72 -0.30 1.84
C GLY A 129 -11.55 0.94 0.96
N LEU A 130 -10.40 1.61 1.05
CA LEU A 130 -10.00 2.72 0.16
C LEU A 130 -10.93 3.95 0.20
N LEU A 131 -11.62 4.18 1.32
CA LEU A 131 -12.74 5.13 1.36
C LEU A 131 -12.30 6.59 1.19
N GLY A 132 -11.14 6.98 1.72
CA GLY A 132 -10.62 8.34 1.57
C GLY A 132 -10.16 8.65 0.16
N SER A 133 -9.46 7.73 -0.50
CA SER A 133 -9.03 7.92 -1.90
C SER A 133 -10.22 7.87 -2.87
N ALA A 134 -11.20 7.00 -2.62
CA ALA A 134 -12.46 6.99 -3.36
C ALA A 134 -13.19 8.34 -3.24
N TYR A 135 -13.32 8.87 -2.02
CA TYR A 135 -13.93 10.19 -1.79
C TYR A 135 -13.18 11.31 -2.53
N PHE A 136 -11.85 11.28 -2.53
CA PHE A 136 -11.04 12.24 -3.29
C PHE A 136 -11.26 12.13 -4.81
N GLY A 137 -11.34 10.92 -5.36
CA GLY A 137 -11.62 10.71 -6.78
C GLY A 137 -13.00 11.24 -7.20
N GLU A 138 -14.00 11.09 -6.34
CA GLU A 138 -15.37 11.59 -6.58
C GLU A 138 -15.53 13.09 -6.30
N ASN A 139 -14.73 13.65 -5.38
CA ASN A 139 -14.78 15.04 -4.94
C ASN A 139 -13.39 15.68 -5.01
N PRO A 140 -12.82 15.82 -6.22
CA PRO A 140 -11.42 16.19 -6.37
C PRO A 140 -11.18 17.65 -5.97
N LEU A 141 -10.05 17.90 -5.30
CA LEU A 141 -9.66 19.23 -4.83
C LEU A 141 -9.30 20.20 -5.97
N VAL A 142 -8.89 19.63 -7.12
CA VAL A 142 -8.61 20.30 -8.38
C VAL A 142 -9.23 19.49 -9.52
N PRO A 143 -9.60 20.08 -10.66
CA PRO A 143 -10.05 19.33 -11.84
C PRO A 143 -9.11 18.16 -12.17
N LEU A 144 -9.65 16.95 -12.35
CA LEU A 144 -8.83 15.74 -12.59
C LEU A 144 -7.95 15.86 -13.85
N ASN A 145 -8.39 16.59 -14.87
CA ASN A 145 -7.62 16.84 -16.08
C ASN A 145 -6.42 17.80 -15.87
N GLN A 146 -6.29 18.40 -14.69
CA GLN A 146 -5.11 19.18 -14.29
C GLN A 146 -4.10 18.33 -13.51
N ILE A 147 -4.46 17.13 -13.06
CA ILE A 147 -3.52 16.18 -12.45
C ILE A 147 -2.83 15.41 -13.57
N VAL A 148 -1.57 15.76 -13.84
CA VAL A 148 -0.81 15.24 -14.99
C VAL A 148 -0.01 13.98 -14.67
N ALA A 149 0.21 13.70 -13.39
CA ALA A 149 0.86 12.49 -12.90
C ALA A 149 0.44 12.22 -11.45
N GLY A 150 0.46 10.96 -11.03
CA GLY A 150 0.18 10.55 -9.65
C GLY A 150 1.11 9.45 -9.17
N VAL A 151 1.61 9.59 -7.94
CA VAL A 151 2.44 8.60 -7.26
C VAL A 151 1.81 8.30 -5.91
N ASN A 152 1.42 7.04 -5.68
CA ASN A 152 1.02 6.57 -4.36
C ASN A 152 2.24 5.95 -3.65
N MET A 153 2.45 6.32 -2.39
CA MET A 153 3.53 5.80 -1.56
C MET A 153 2.92 4.93 -0.48
N ASP A 154 3.18 3.62 -0.58
CA ASP A 154 2.55 2.63 0.29
C ASP A 154 3.49 1.47 0.60
N GLY A 155 3.59 1.12 1.88
CA GLY A 155 4.40 -0.01 2.32
C GLY A 155 5.89 0.11 1.99
N MET A 156 6.51 1.29 2.13
CA MET A 156 7.94 1.46 1.87
C MET A 156 8.78 0.80 2.97
N MET A 157 9.19 -0.44 2.73
CA MET A 157 9.94 -1.24 3.70
C MET A 157 11.30 -0.61 4.05
N PRO A 158 11.70 -0.60 5.34
CA PRO A 158 13.02 -0.16 5.78
C PRO A 158 14.08 -1.24 5.50
N MET A 159 14.19 -1.65 4.24
CA MET A 159 15.18 -2.61 3.76
C MET A 159 16.44 -1.90 3.27
N GLY A 160 17.55 -2.65 3.17
CA GLY A 160 18.80 -2.14 2.60
C GLY A 160 18.66 -1.81 1.09
N PRO A 161 19.76 -1.39 0.44
CA PRO A 161 19.75 -1.11 -0.98
C PRO A 161 19.21 -2.28 -1.81
N THR A 162 18.31 -2.00 -2.75
CA THR A 162 17.75 -2.98 -3.69
C THR A 162 18.22 -2.67 -5.11
N SER A 163 18.28 -3.71 -5.95
CA SER A 163 18.57 -3.57 -7.38
C SER A 163 17.34 -3.19 -8.21
N ASP A 164 16.16 -3.18 -7.61
CA ASP A 164 14.89 -3.02 -8.30
C ASP A 164 13.93 -2.05 -7.62
N VAL A 165 12.99 -1.54 -8.41
CA VAL A 165 11.80 -0.80 -8.00
C VAL A 165 10.60 -1.55 -8.54
N VAL A 166 9.76 -2.09 -7.65
CA VAL A 166 8.50 -2.72 -8.03
C VAL A 166 7.46 -1.63 -8.31
N VAL A 167 6.80 -1.69 -9.46
CA VAL A 167 5.66 -0.82 -9.78
C VAL A 167 4.39 -1.65 -9.76
N VAL A 168 3.51 -1.33 -8.82
CA VAL A 168 2.16 -1.91 -8.77
C VAL A 168 1.33 -1.31 -9.90
N GLY A 169 0.77 -2.16 -10.77
CA GLY A 169 0.06 -1.70 -11.95
C GLY A 169 0.97 -1.33 -13.13
N TYR A 170 2.13 -1.99 -13.23
CA TYR A 170 3.08 -1.81 -14.32
C TYR A 170 2.42 -1.96 -15.71
N GLY A 171 2.69 -1.02 -16.63
CA GLY A 171 2.12 -0.98 -17.97
C GLY A 171 0.84 -0.15 -18.10
N ALA A 172 0.39 0.50 -17.01
CA ALA A 172 -0.81 1.32 -16.99
C ALA A 172 -0.56 2.81 -17.27
N SER A 173 0.69 3.28 -17.33
CA SER A 173 1.02 4.70 -17.44
C SER A 173 2.26 4.94 -18.32
N GLU A 174 2.60 6.20 -18.56
CA GLU A 174 3.89 6.59 -19.17
C GLU A 174 4.90 6.99 -18.07
N ILE A 175 4.47 7.02 -16.81
CA ILE A 175 5.31 7.39 -15.66
C ILE A 175 6.39 6.33 -15.40
N GLU A 176 6.11 5.05 -15.69
CA GLU A 176 7.09 3.97 -15.54
C GLU A 176 8.32 4.15 -16.44
N ASP A 177 8.18 4.74 -17.62
CA ASP A 177 9.32 5.02 -18.51
C ASP A 177 10.23 6.09 -17.90
N VAL A 178 9.62 7.16 -17.38
CA VAL A 178 10.35 8.21 -16.63
C VAL A 178 11.02 7.63 -15.39
N LEU A 179 10.33 6.75 -14.67
CA LEU A 179 10.87 6.07 -13.50
C LEU A 179 12.04 5.15 -13.88
N ALA A 180 11.97 4.45 -15.01
CA ALA A 180 13.05 3.60 -15.49
C ALA A 180 14.32 4.39 -15.80
N ASP A 181 14.17 5.55 -16.47
CA ASP A 181 15.30 6.45 -16.72
C ASP A 181 15.94 6.94 -15.41
N VAL A 182 15.13 7.29 -14.41
CA VAL A 182 15.64 7.74 -13.09
C VAL A 182 16.25 6.59 -12.29
N ALA A 183 15.65 5.40 -12.31
CA ALA A 183 16.17 4.22 -11.63
C ALA A 183 17.51 3.77 -12.20
N ALA A 184 17.70 3.88 -13.52
CA ALA A 184 18.96 3.56 -14.19
C ALA A 184 20.13 4.45 -13.71
N LEU A 185 19.86 5.69 -13.27
CA LEU A 185 20.88 6.56 -12.66
C LEU A 185 21.41 6.01 -11.31
N GLN A 186 20.69 5.06 -10.72
CA GLN A 186 21.02 4.40 -9.45
C GLN A 186 21.45 2.94 -9.64
N ASP A 187 21.74 2.51 -10.88
CA ASP A 187 21.98 1.10 -11.22
C ASP A 187 20.82 0.17 -10.81
N ARG A 188 19.58 0.68 -10.86
CA ARG A 188 18.35 -0.04 -10.52
C ARG A 188 17.48 -0.27 -11.74
N VAL A 189 16.65 -1.31 -11.68
CA VAL A 189 15.67 -1.67 -12.72
C VAL A 189 14.24 -1.53 -12.22
N VAL A 190 13.32 -1.14 -13.09
CA VAL A 190 11.89 -1.19 -12.78
C VAL A 190 11.36 -2.58 -13.14
N VAL A 191 10.61 -3.19 -12.24
CA VAL A 191 10.01 -4.52 -12.44
C VAL A 191 8.51 -4.48 -12.16
N PRO A 192 7.71 -5.34 -12.83
CA PRO A 192 6.29 -5.47 -12.53
C PRO A 192 6.07 -6.07 -11.13
N ASP A 193 4.84 -5.98 -10.63
CA ASP A 193 4.43 -6.66 -9.40
C ASP A 193 4.63 -8.19 -9.50
N PRO A 194 5.04 -8.85 -8.40
CA PRO A 194 5.19 -10.29 -8.38
C PRO A 194 3.85 -10.99 -8.65
N THR A 195 3.81 -11.89 -9.63
CA THR A 195 2.67 -12.77 -9.91
C THR A 195 2.60 -13.97 -9.00
#